data_AF-A0A135SWK2-F1
#
_entry.id   AF-A0A135SWK2-F1
#
_cell.length_a   1.000
_cell.length_b   1.000
_cell.length_c   1.000
_cell.angle_alpha   90.00
_cell.angle_beta   90.00
_cell.angle_gamma   90.00
#
_symmetry.space_group_name_H-M   'P 1'
#
loop_
_entity.id
_entity.type
_entity.pdbx_description
1 polymer ?
#
loop_
_entity_poly.entity_id
_entity_poly.type
_entity_poly.pdbx_seq_one_letter_code
_entity_poly.pdbx_strand_id
1 'polypeptide(L)'
;MAGKGVRSLGEAMRGLSLSSTCKNASPATSFIGSSSFTRSMATEAPFPGITTSVYSTPKQAEWTPTTSVPVTVHAFPTLEPQSLESYSTKHLYLPLRRDLLHLAVVYEGDSTRQGTASTKTRWEVRGSHRKLHPQKGTGRARAGTKQSPIRRGGGVSHGPKPRDFSTSLNRKVYDVAWRTALSYRYRRGQLIVCEDGMELPLPQDFLALTDGGFVGPKIAEEYRRKWMMQVLEANQWGKAHGRTLFITNGDRPRLEETMETVGDQGRCLGVHDVDVKDLLEEGRVVVERAALNEMIESHQSDLISKIFIGGALKRGPAIGGSIIS
;
A
#
# COMPACT_ATOMS: atom_id res chain seq x y z
N MET A 1 12.86 -0.21 57.22
CA MET A 1 11.54 0.48 57.20
C MET A 1 10.88 0.19 55.85
N ALA A 2 9.56 -0.02 55.89
CA ALA A 2 8.60 -0.40 54.86
C ALA A 2 8.92 0.04 53.41
N GLY A 3 8.54 -0.67 52.35
CA GLY A 3 7.70 -1.84 52.18
C GLY A 3 7.46 -1.98 50.68
N LYS A 4 7.91 -3.09 50.07
CA LYS A 4 7.66 -3.42 48.66
C LYS A 4 6.47 -4.38 48.59
N GLY A 5 5.38 -3.93 47.99
CA GLY A 5 4.14 -4.67 47.84
C GLY A 5 4.32 -5.87 46.89
N VAL A 6 4.21 -7.06 47.47
CA VAL A 6 4.05 -8.33 46.78
C VAL A 6 2.65 -8.34 46.16
N ARG A 7 2.55 -8.37 44.84
CA ARG A 7 1.29 -8.64 44.14
C ARG A 7 1.21 -10.14 43.89
N SER A 8 0.17 -10.74 44.45
CA SER A 8 -0.09 -12.17 44.50
C SER A 8 -0.37 -12.74 43.10
N LEU A 9 0.25 -13.89 42.83
CA LEU A 9 0.12 -14.67 41.60
C LEU A 9 -1.16 -15.55 41.62
N GLY A 10 -2.23 -15.09 42.29
CA GLY A 10 -3.37 -15.92 42.68
C GLY A 10 -4.75 -15.46 42.21
N GLU A 11 -4.86 -14.40 41.41
CA GLU A 11 -6.17 -13.74 41.21
C GLU A 11 -6.43 -13.23 39.79
N ALA A 12 -6.13 -14.05 38.77
CA ALA A 12 -6.48 -13.74 37.38
C ALA A 12 -6.89 -14.96 36.53
N MET A 13 -7.42 -16.02 37.16
CA MET A 13 -8.00 -17.18 36.46
C MET A 13 -9.45 -17.40 36.94
N ARG A 14 -10.36 -16.51 36.50
CA ARG A 14 -11.81 -16.74 36.52
C ARG A 14 -12.40 -16.20 35.23
N GLY A 15 -13.06 -17.08 34.47
CA GLY A 15 -13.91 -16.68 33.34
C GLY A 15 -13.67 -17.44 32.03
N LEU A 16 -13.59 -18.78 32.08
CA LEU A 16 -13.78 -19.62 30.91
C LEU A 16 -15.27 -19.94 30.70
N SER A 17 -15.59 -20.14 29.42
CA SER A 17 -16.66 -20.96 28.85
C SER A 17 -18.11 -20.50 28.95
N LEU A 18 -18.64 -20.02 27.82
CA LEU A 18 -20.03 -20.22 27.42
C LEU A 18 -20.03 -21.18 26.22
N SER A 19 -20.19 -22.47 26.50
CA SER A 19 -20.63 -23.46 25.51
C SER A 19 -22.12 -23.73 25.73
N SER A 20 -22.89 -23.55 24.67
CA SER A 20 -24.33 -23.75 24.65
C SER A 20 -24.68 -25.24 24.54
N THR A 21 -25.77 -25.56 25.23
CA THR A 21 -26.28 -26.88 25.57
C THR A 21 -27.03 -27.52 24.39
N CYS A 22 -26.79 -28.81 24.14
CA CYS A 22 -27.78 -29.68 23.49
C CYS A 22 -27.94 -30.96 24.33
N LYS A 23 -29.16 -31.16 24.81
CA LYS A 23 -29.60 -32.29 25.63
C LYS A 23 -29.86 -33.48 24.70
N ASN A 24 -29.21 -34.61 24.96
CA ASN A 24 -29.68 -35.91 24.49
C ASN A 24 -29.85 -36.82 25.71
N ALA A 25 -31.10 -37.23 25.93
CA ALA A 25 -31.48 -38.22 26.92
C ALA A 25 -31.53 -39.60 26.27
N SER A 26 -31.08 -40.62 27.00
CA SER A 26 -31.49 -42.01 26.84
C SER A 26 -32.12 -42.46 28.15
N PRO A 27 -33.03 -43.43 28.12
CA PRO A 27 -32.59 -44.73 28.63
C PRO A 27 -33.16 -45.93 27.86
N ALA A 28 -32.34 -46.97 27.78
CA ALA A 28 -32.75 -48.33 27.48
C ALA A 28 -33.18 -49.02 28.79
N THR A 29 -34.26 -49.80 28.77
CA THR A 29 -34.56 -50.86 29.75
C THR A 29 -35.41 -51.93 29.06
N SER A 30 -35.29 -53.16 29.51
CA SER A 30 -35.43 -54.40 28.74
C SER A 30 -36.41 -55.42 29.35
N PHE A 31 -36.94 -56.33 28.51
CA PHE A 31 -37.42 -57.73 28.78
C PHE A 31 -38.74 -57.90 29.60
N ILE A 32 -39.69 -58.86 29.41
CA ILE A 32 -39.89 -60.15 28.71
C ILE A 32 -41.42 -60.39 28.54
N GLY A 33 -41.89 -61.20 27.58
CA GLY A 33 -43.20 -61.90 27.69
C GLY A 33 -43.75 -62.50 26.38
N SER A 34 -43.74 -63.82 26.26
CA SER A 34 -44.24 -64.64 25.13
C SER A 34 -45.75 -64.88 25.15
N SER A 35 -46.38 -65.02 23.98
CA SER A 35 -47.22 -66.18 23.56
C SER A 35 -48.05 -65.85 22.30
N SER A 36 -48.62 -66.88 21.69
CA SER A 36 -48.81 -67.05 20.25
C SER A 36 -50.27 -66.94 19.76
N PHE A 37 -50.41 -66.76 18.44
CA PHE A 37 -51.47 -67.24 17.51
C PHE A 37 -52.76 -66.43 17.20
N THR A 38 -52.87 -66.18 15.88
CA THR A 38 -54.00 -66.37 14.92
C THR A 38 -55.09 -65.30 14.64
N ARG A 39 -55.34 -65.17 13.31
CA ARG A 39 -56.52 -64.68 12.55
C ARG A 39 -56.79 -63.17 12.56
N SER A 40 -57.34 -62.52 11.52
CA SER A 40 -57.64 -62.80 10.10
C SER A 40 -58.25 -61.51 9.52
N MET A 41 -58.12 -61.32 8.20
CA MET A 41 -59.03 -60.58 7.29
C MET A 41 -59.26 -59.07 7.47
N ALA A 42 -58.67 -58.34 6.52
CA ALA A 42 -59.29 -57.35 5.62
C ALA A 42 -59.99 -56.11 6.19
N THR A 43 -59.46 -54.93 5.85
CA THR A 43 -60.25 -53.86 5.19
C THR A 43 -59.33 -52.97 4.35
N GLU A 44 -59.82 -52.55 3.20
CA GLU A 44 -59.14 -51.87 2.09
C GLU A 44 -58.47 -50.54 2.49
N ALA A 45 -57.30 -50.26 1.91
CA ALA A 45 -56.63 -48.97 2.06
C ALA A 45 -57.23 -47.95 1.08
N PRO A 46 -57.72 -46.78 1.54
CA PRO A 46 -58.09 -45.69 0.64
C PRO A 46 -56.82 -45.08 0.01
N PHE A 47 -56.90 -44.79 -1.28
CA PHE A 47 -55.83 -44.22 -2.09
C PHE A 47 -55.19 -42.97 -1.46
N PRO A 48 -53.85 -42.79 -1.59
CA PRO A 48 -53.18 -41.59 -1.13
C PRO A 48 -53.60 -40.40 -2.00
N GLY A 49 -54.58 -39.64 -1.50
CA GLY A 49 -54.94 -38.34 -2.01
C GLY A 49 -53.74 -37.40 -1.97
N ILE A 50 -53.48 -36.80 -3.12
CA ILE A 50 -52.43 -35.81 -3.40
C ILE A 50 -52.44 -34.70 -2.36
N THR A 51 -51.37 -34.64 -1.55
CA THR A 51 -50.86 -33.40 -0.97
C THR A 51 -49.35 -33.37 -1.15
N THR A 52 -48.90 -33.16 -2.38
CA THR A 52 -47.56 -32.62 -2.66
C THR A 52 -47.56 -31.15 -2.27
N SER A 53 -47.51 -30.84 -0.98
CA SER A 53 -47.00 -29.54 -0.55
C SER A 53 -45.50 -29.58 -0.82
N VAL A 54 -45.10 -29.08 -1.98
CA VAL A 54 -43.70 -28.80 -2.29
C VAL A 54 -43.27 -27.74 -1.29
N TYR A 55 -42.65 -28.17 -0.18
CA TYR A 55 -41.85 -27.27 0.63
C TYR A 55 -40.71 -26.83 -0.27
N SER A 56 -40.88 -25.69 -0.95
CA SER A 56 -39.76 -24.99 -1.55
C SER A 56 -38.87 -24.57 -0.39
N THR A 57 -37.86 -25.39 -0.08
CA THR A 57 -36.77 -24.94 0.77
C THR A 57 -36.29 -23.62 0.18
N PRO A 58 -36.37 -22.49 0.90
CA PRO A 58 -35.90 -21.23 0.35
C PRO A 58 -34.45 -21.44 -0.03
N LYS A 59 -34.16 -21.32 -1.33
CA LYS A 59 -32.81 -21.45 -1.88
C LYS A 59 -31.96 -20.45 -1.11
N GLN A 60 -31.06 -20.93 -0.25
CA GLN A 60 -30.18 -20.05 0.52
C GLN A 60 -29.51 -19.11 -0.48
N ALA A 61 -29.65 -17.80 -0.27
CA ALA A 61 -29.09 -16.81 -1.18
C ALA A 61 -27.60 -17.09 -1.35
N GLU A 62 -27.18 -17.40 -2.59
CA GLU A 62 -25.79 -17.66 -2.91
C GLU A 62 -25.00 -16.39 -2.58
N TRP A 63 -24.03 -16.50 -1.66
CA TRP A 63 -23.18 -15.37 -1.31
C TRP A 63 -22.33 -15.00 -2.53
N THR A 64 -22.61 -13.84 -3.12
CA THR A 64 -21.80 -13.30 -4.21
C THR A 64 -20.86 -12.23 -3.64
N PRO A 65 -19.54 -12.43 -3.70
CA PRO A 65 -18.61 -11.40 -3.26
C PRO A 65 -18.76 -10.16 -4.13
N THR A 66 -18.77 -8.99 -3.50
CA THR A 66 -18.64 -7.73 -4.22
C THR A 66 -17.36 -7.76 -5.05
N THR A 67 -17.51 -7.66 -6.37
CA THR A 67 -16.39 -7.76 -7.31
C THR A 67 -15.82 -6.38 -7.68
N SER A 68 -16.62 -5.34 -7.47
CA SER A 68 -16.27 -3.95 -7.77
C SER A 68 -16.48 -3.00 -6.60
N VAL A 69 -15.88 -1.82 -6.71
CA VAL A 69 -15.82 -0.80 -5.68
C VAL A 69 -16.01 0.57 -6.36
N PRO A 70 -16.91 1.42 -5.85
CA PRO A 70 -17.16 2.73 -6.42
C PRO A 70 -16.07 3.74 -6.02
N VAL A 71 -15.73 4.64 -6.94
CA VAL A 71 -14.79 5.74 -6.76
C VAL A 71 -15.44 7.00 -7.31
N THR A 72 -15.53 8.04 -6.48
CA THR A 72 -16.03 9.35 -6.88
C THR A 72 -14.92 10.14 -7.55
N VAL A 73 -15.22 10.71 -8.72
CA VAL A 73 -14.33 11.63 -9.43
C VAL A 73 -14.78 13.05 -9.09
N HIS A 74 -13.84 13.88 -8.64
CA HIS A 74 -14.08 15.22 -8.14
C HIS A 74 -13.55 16.30 -9.10
N ALA A 75 -14.19 17.45 -9.15
CA ALA A 75 -13.65 18.65 -9.77
C ALA A 75 -12.47 19.21 -8.94
N PHE A 76 -11.32 19.44 -9.55
CA PHE A 76 -10.26 20.24 -8.92
C PHE A 76 -10.48 21.72 -9.25
N PRO A 77 -10.42 22.66 -8.28
CA PRO A 77 -10.00 22.53 -6.87
C PRO A 77 -11.13 22.41 -5.84
N THR A 78 -12.39 22.55 -6.26
CA THR A 78 -13.55 22.69 -5.35
C THR A 78 -14.02 21.38 -4.71
N LEU A 79 -13.56 20.24 -5.21
CA LEU A 79 -13.94 18.89 -4.79
C LEU A 79 -15.41 18.50 -5.01
N GLU A 80 -16.10 19.18 -5.93
CA GLU A 80 -17.46 18.83 -6.33
C GLU A 80 -17.48 17.45 -7.00
N PRO A 81 -18.33 16.50 -6.56
CA PRO A 81 -18.42 15.18 -7.18
C PRO A 81 -19.08 15.28 -8.57
N GLN A 82 -18.34 14.92 -9.63
CA GLN A 82 -18.82 15.00 -11.00
C GLN A 82 -19.31 13.65 -11.53
N SER A 83 -18.53 12.58 -11.34
CA SER A 83 -18.88 11.25 -11.85
C SER A 83 -18.56 10.15 -10.85
N LEU A 84 -19.15 8.98 -11.08
CA LEU A 84 -18.94 7.79 -10.27
C LEU A 84 -18.41 6.66 -11.15
N GLU A 85 -17.19 6.20 -10.86
CA GLU A 85 -16.56 5.09 -11.58
C GLU A 85 -16.50 3.82 -10.71
N SER A 86 -16.47 2.66 -11.37
CA SER A 86 -16.38 1.34 -10.77
C SER A 86 -15.04 0.69 -11.08
N TYR A 87 -14.30 0.32 -10.04
CA TYR A 87 -13.04 -0.42 -10.11
C TYR A 87 -13.17 -1.80 -9.50
N SER A 88 -12.27 -2.73 -9.85
CA SER A 88 -12.25 -4.04 -9.19
C SER A 88 -11.82 -3.96 -7.72
N THR A 89 -12.36 -4.84 -6.87
CA THR A 89 -11.84 -5.06 -5.50
C THR A 89 -10.36 -5.44 -5.51
N LYS A 90 -9.91 -6.13 -6.57
CA LYS A 90 -8.49 -6.50 -6.76
C LYS A 90 -7.59 -5.32 -7.13
N HIS A 91 -8.15 -4.14 -7.38
CA HIS A 91 -7.39 -2.91 -7.65
C HIS A 91 -7.31 -2.00 -6.43
N LEU A 92 -8.45 -1.65 -5.85
CA LEU A 92 -8.55 -0.62 -4.79
C LEU A 92 -9.02 -1.13 -3.43
N TYR A 93 -9.23 -2.45 -3.28
CA TYR A 93 -9.74 -3.03 -2.03
C TYR A 93 -9.05 -4.34 -1.65
N LEU A 94 -7.73 -4.43 -1.86
CA LEU A 94 -6.95 -5.56 -1.38
C LEU A 94 -6.85 -5.56 0.16
N PRO A 95 -6.69 -6.75 0.77
CA PRO A 95 -6.32 -6.84 2.17
C PRO A 95 -4.94 -6.20 2.40
N LEU A 96 -4.80 -5.48 3.51
CA LEU A 96 -3.55 -4.82 3.87
C LEU A 96 -2.47 -5.86 4.18
N ARG A 97 -1.45 -5.94 3.32
CA ARG A 97 -0.29 -6.83 3.45
C ARG A 97 0.99 -6.03 3.72
N ARG A 98 1.32 -5.85 5.00
CA ARG A 98 2.48 -5.07 5.45
C ARG A 98 3.81 -5.67 5.01
N ASP A 99 3.87 -6.99 4.89
CA ASP A 99 5.00 -7.74 4.37
C ASP A 99 5.37 -7.34 2.93
N LEU A 100 4.37 -7.27 2.04
CA LEU A 100 4.60 -6.89 0.64
C LEU A 100 4.97 -5.41 0.51
N LEU A 101 4.30 -4.54 1.27
CA LEU A 101 4.63 -3.11 1.30
C LEU A 101 6.06 -2.87 1.80
N HIS A 102 6.47 -3.57 2.86
CA HIS A 102 7.84 -3.48 3.37
C HIS A 102 8.87 -3.90 2.33
N LEU A 103 8.64 -5.03 1.63
CA LEU A 103 9.55 -5.49 0.57
C LEU A 103 9.69 -4.46 -0.55
N ALA A 104 8.59 -3.85 -1.01
CA ALA A 104 8.62 -2.84 -2.05
C ALA A 104 9.38 -1.58 -1.61
N VAL A 105 9.10 -1.05 -0.41
CA VAL A 105 9.75 0.17 0.10
C VAL A 105 11.26 -0.05 0.34
N VAL A 106 11.65 -1.23 0.83
CA VAL A 106 13.08 -1.56 0.99
C VAL A 106 13.76 -1.69 -0.36
N TYR A 107 13.12 -2.35 -1.33
CA TYR A 107 13.62 -2.48 -2.70
C TYR A 107 13.83 -1.11 -3.37
N GLU A 108 12.88 -0.18 -3.23
CA GLU A 108 13.00 1.20 -3.71
C GLU A 108 14.18 1.90 -3.03
N GLY A 109 14.27 1.85 -1.69
CA GLY A 109 15.34 2.50 -0.93
C GLY A 109 16.75 1.97 -1.24
N ASP A 110 16.88 0.66 -1.50
CA ASP A 110 18.12 0.04 -1.94
C ASP A 110 18.52 0.49 -3.35
N SER A 111 17.54 0.69 -4.23
CA SER A 111 17.74 1.12 -5.63
C SER A 111 18.11 2.60 -5.74
N THR A 112 17.53 3.49 -4.92
CA THR A 112 17.85 4.93 -4.89
C THR A 112 19.24 5.21 -4.30
N ARG A 113 19.86 4.24 -3.63
CA ARG A 113 21.11 4.46 -2.91
C ARG A 113 22.31 4.62 -3.86
N GLN A 114 22.99 5.76 -3.78
CA GLN A 114 24.17 6.05 -4.62
C GLN A 114 25.39 5.14 -4.40
N GLY A 115 25.60 4.64 -3.17
CA GLY A 115 26.68 3.69 -2.90
C GLY A 115 28.12 4.17 -3.11
N THR A 116 28.41 5.48 -3.06
CA THR A 116 29.72 6.08 -3.41
C THR A 116 30.77 6.08 -2.29
N ALA A 117 30.46 5.55 -1.11
CA ALA A 117 31.36 5.57 0.04
C ALA A 117 32.65 4.77 -0.23
N SER A 118 33.80 5.44 -0.14
CA SER A 118 35.11 4.82 -0.39
C SER A 118 36.10 5.15 0.71
N THR A 119 36.80 4.14 1.19
CA THR A 119 37.92 4.27 2.14
C THR A 119 39.18 3.67 1.58
N LYS A 120 40.33 4.19 2.01
CA LYS A 120 41.63 3.66 1.58
C LYS A 120 42.02 2.47 2.45
N THR A 121 42.22 1.33 1.80
CA THR A 121 42.87 0.17 2.40
C THR A 121 44.37 0.45 2.57
N ARG A 122 45.07 -0.40 3.34
CA ARG A 122 46.53 -0.25 3.55
C ARG A 122 47.35 -0.18 2.26
N TRP A 123 46.82 -0.68 1.15
CA TRP A 123 47.47 -0.72 -0.16
C TRP A 123 47.26 0.57 -0.96
N GLU A 124 46.22 1.33 -0.65
CA GLU A 124 45.85 2.57 -1.35
C GLU A 124 46.32 3.82 -0.58
N VAL A 125 46.70 3.65 0.70
CA VAL A 125 47.27 4.73 1.50
C VAL A 125 48.68 5.07 1.01
N ARG A 126 48.90 6.34 0.70
CA ARG A 126 50.20 6.86 0.25
C ARG A 126 51.30 6.59 1.28
N GLY A 127 52.39 5.98 0.83
CA GLY A 127 53.60 5.79 1.64
C GLY A 127 54.50 4.67 1.13
N SER A 128 55.68 4.52 1.74
CA SER A 128 56.57 3.40 1.44
C SER A 128 56.09 2.09 2.06
N HIS A 129 56.20 0.99 1.32
CA HIS A 129 55.96 -0.37 1.82
C HIS A 129 57.18 -0.96 2.55
N ARG A 130 58.24 -0.15 2.78
CA ARG A 130 59.41 -0.54 3.56
C ARG A 130 59.02 -0.84 5.00
N LYS A 131 59.60 -1.90 5.56
CA LYS A 131 59.48 -2.23 6.98
C LYS A 131 60.04 -1.10 7.84
N LEU A 132 59.32 -0.71 8.89
CA LEU A 132 59.70 0.45 9.70
C LEU A 132 60.98 0.26 10.50
N HIS A 133 61.16 -0.91 11.08
CA HIS A 133 62.31 -1.23 11.91
C HIS A 133 62.63 -2.73 11.83
N PRO A 134 63.85 -3.16 12.18
CA PRO A 134 64.26 -4.57 12.14
C PRO A 134 63.34 -5.49 12.94
N GLN A 135 63.34 -6.78 12.61
CA GLN A 135 62.43 -7.77 13.23
C GLN A 135 62.65 -7.95 14.74
N LYS A 136 63.89 -7.69 15.21
CA LYS A 136 64.34 -7.82 16.60
C LYS A 136 65.38 -6.72 16.90
N GLY A 137 65.74 -6.54 18.17
CA GLY A 137 66.81 -5.63 18.60
C GLY A 137 66.39 -4.19 18.89
N THR A 138 65.09 -3.85 18.81
CA THR A 138 64.60 -2.47 19.01
C THR A 138 63.88 -2.21 20.32
N GLY A 139 63.60 -3.25 21.13
CA GLY A 139 62.82 -3.11 22.37
C GLY A 139 61.34 -2.70 22.18
N ARG A 140 60.85 -2.66 20.93
CA ARG A 140 59.48 -2.25 20.58
C ARG A 140 58.68 -3.42 20.00
N ALA A 141 57.35 -3.30 20.00
CA ALA A 141 56.47 -4.23 19.28
C ALA A 141 56.88 -4.34 17.79
N ARG A 142 56.72 -5.54 17.22
CA ARG A 142 57.04 -5.79 15.81
C ARG A 142 56.15 -4.94 14.91
N ALA A 143 56.75 -4.27 13.92
CA ALA A 143 56.02 -3.49 12.95
C ALA A 143 56.41 -3.87 11.52
N GLY A 144 55.41 -3.91 10.65
CA GLY A 144 55.56 -4.02 9.21
C GLY A 144 55.64 -2.64 8.56
N THR A 145 54.68 -2.36 7.68
CA THR A 145 54.60 -1.12 6.90
C THR A 145 53.92 0.03 7.66
N LYS A 146 54.02 1.26 7.14
CA LYS A 146 53.41 2.45 7.78
C LYS A 146 51.88 2.45 7.70
N GLN A 147 51.35 1.92 6.61
CA GLN A 147 49.94 1.90 6.24
C GLN A 147 49.11 0.87 7.03
N SER A 148 49.71 0.16 7.99
CA SER A 148 48.99 -0.83 8.79
C SER A 148 47.80 -0.20 9.53
N PRO A 149 46.60 -0.82 9.50
CA PRO A 149 45.39 -0.32 10.16
C PRO A 149 45.53 -0.08 11.67
N ILE A 150 46.44 -0.82 12.33
CA ILE A 150 46.73 -0.69 13.77
C ILE A 150 47.40 0.67 14.07
N ARG A 151 47.93 1.35 13.05
CA ARG A 151 48.72 2.57 13.20
C ARG A 151 47.91 3.79 12.79
N ARG A 152 48.21 4.92 13.42
CA ARG A 152 47.68 6.23 13.04
C ARG A 152 48.10 6.56 11.60
N GLY A 153 47.14 7.00 10.79
CA GLY A 153 47.32 7.25 9.37
C GLY A 153 47.49 5.99 8.51
N GLY A 154 47.22 4.81 9.08
CA GLY A 154 47.07 3.57 8.33
C GLY A 154 45.75 3.49 7.56
N GLY A 155 45.65 2.53 6.64
CA GLY A 155 44.41 2.27 5.91
C GLY A 155 43.39 1.48 6.74
N VAL A 156 42.12 1.56 6.37
CA VAL A 156 41.03 0.80 7.01
C VAL A 156 40.97 -0.62 6.42
N SER A 157 40.88 -1.67 7.24
CA SER A 157 40.85 -3.06 6.75
C SER A 157 39.57 -3.39 6.00
N HIS A 158 38.41 -3.29 6.66
CA HIS A 158 37.08 -3.59 6.11
C HIS A 158 36.24 -2.31 6.03
N GLY A 159 36.84 -1.28 5.44
CA GLY A 159 36.13 -0.02 5.22
C GLY A 159 35.21 -0.10 4.01
N PRO A 160 34.24 0.82 3.88
CA PRO A 160 33.33 0.84 2.75
C PRO A 160 34.08 1.08 1.44
N LYS A 161 33.57 0.46 0.39
CA LYS A 161 33.98 0.64 -1.00
C LYS A 161 32.74 0.94 -1.85
N PRO A 162 32.90 1.68 -2.96
CA PRO A 162 31.82 1.90 -3.89
C PRO A 162 31.29 0.55 -4.35
N ARG A 163 29.99 0.33 -4.17
CA ARG A 163 29.32 -0.92 -4.53
C ARG A 163 27.87 -0.66 -4.86
N ASP A 164 27.30 -1.54 -5.65
CA ASP A 164 25.88 -1.56 -5.89
C ASP A 164 25.14 -2.12 -4.66
N PHE A 165 24.05 -1.45 -4.31
CA PHE A 165 23.16 -1.84 -3.21
C PHE A 165 21.82 -2.36 -3.70
N SER A 166 21.54 -2.29 -5.00
CA SER A 166 20.27 -2.71 -5.58
C SER A 166 19.96 -4.17 -5.21
N THR A 167 18.72 -4.38 -4.76
CA THR A 167 18.16 -5.71 -4.48
C THR A 167 17.17 -6.06 -5.58
N SER A 168 16.87 -7.35 -5.79
CA SER A 168 15.91 -7.78 -6.80
C SER A 168 14.55 -8.09 -6.17
N LEU A 169 13.47 -7.68 -6.84
CA LEU A 169 12.10 -7.99 -6.45
C LEU A 169 11.30 -8.48 -7.66
N ASN A 170 10.48 -9.52 -7.46
CA ASN A 170 9.63 -10.02 -8.53
C ASN A 170 8.61 -8.95 -8.94
N ARG A 171 8.47 -8.68 -10.24
CA ARG A 171 7.51 -7.68 -10.77
C ARG A 171 6.09 -7.87 -10.23
N LYS A 172 5.59 -9.10 -10.20
CA LYS A 172 4.25 -9.41 -9.65
C LYS A 172 4.11 -9.06 -8.17
N VAL A 173 5.19 -9.17 -7.40
CA VAL A 173 5.19 -8.82 -5.97
C VAL A 173 5.13 -7.29 -5.80
N TYR A 174 5.90 -6.56 -6.62
CA TYR A 174 5.89 -5.11 -6.66
C TYR A 174 4.53 -4.55 -7.07
N ASP A 175 3.94 -5.06 -8.15
CA ASP A 175 2.61 -4.66 -8.62
C ASP A 175 1.52 -4.86 -7.55
N VAL A 176 1.57 -5.98 -6.82
CA VAL A 176 0.64 -6.22 -5.71
C VAL A 176 0.87 -5.24 -4.56
N ALA A 177 2.12 -4.90 -4.25
CA ALA A 177 2.43 -3.89 -3.23
C ALA A 177 1.89 -2.51 -3.63
N TRP A 178 2.03 -2.10 -4.89
CA TRP A 178 1.48 -0.86 -5.44
C TRP A 178 -0.03 -0.76 -5.22
N ARG A 179 -0.78 -1.79 -5.65
CA ARG A 179 -2.23 -1.82 -5.49
C ARG A 179 -2.64 -1.94 -4.02
N THR A 180 -1.84 -2.61 -3.19
CA THR A 180 -2.07 -2.67 -1.74
C THR A 180 -1.92 -1.29 -1.10
N ALA A 181 -0.96 -0.48 -1.54
CA ALA A 181 -0.78 0.91 -1.09
C ALA A 181 -1.96 1.80 -1.51
N LEU A 182 -2.39 1.71 -2.77
CA LEU A 182 -3.59 2.40 -3.25
C LEU A 182 -4.85 1.97 -2.49
N SER A 183 -5.02 0.66 -2.27
CA SER A 183 -6.14 0.12 -1.48
C SER A 183 -6.13 0.62 -0.05
N TYR A 184 -4.95 0.76 0.56
CA TYR A 184 -4.81 1.32 1.90
C TYR A 184 -5.27 2.77 1.95
N ARG A 185 -4.92 3.59 0.96
CA ARG A 185 -5.38 4.99 0.86
C ARG A 185 -6.87 5.10 0.60
N TYR A 186 -7.38 4.30 -0.33
CA TYR A 186 -8.79 4.23 -0.65
C TYR A 186 -9.63 3.89 0.59
N ARG A 187 -9.27 2.83 1.34
CA ARG A 187 -9.98 2.41 2.56
C ARG A 187 -10.00 3.46 3.67
N ARG A 188 -9.05 4.39 3.67
CA ARG A 188 -8.96 5.49 4.64
C ARG A 188 -9.62 6.79 4.16
N GLY A 189 -10.18 6.81 2.94
CA GLY A 189 -10.67 8.05 2.32
C GLY A 189 -9.57 9.07 2.04
N GLN A 190 -8.33 8.60 1.87
CA GLN A 190 -7.15 9.43 1.63
C GLN A 190 -6.74 9.45 0.15
N LEU A 191 -7.36 8.62 -0.68
CA LEU A 191 -7.22 8.66 -2.13
C LEU A 191 -8.37 9.50 -2.69
N ILE A 192 -8.04 10.64 -3.28
CA ILE A 192 -8.98 11.57 -3.89
C ILE A 192 -8.72 11.55 -5.38
N VAL A 193 -9.74 11.18 -6.16
CA VAL A 193 -9.63 11.13 -7.61
C VAL A 193 -10.24 12.39 -8.16
N CYS A 194 -9.47 13.12 -8.95
CA CYS A 194 -9.91 14.34 -9.61
C CYS A 194 -10.07 14.10 -11.11
N GLU A 195 -10.83 14.96 -11.77
CA GLU A 195 -10.89 14.99 -13.22
C GLU A 195 -9.53 15.25 -13.87
N ASP A 196 -9.44 14.87 -15.13
CA ASP A 196 -8.27 15.12 -15.96
C ASP A 196 -8.15 16.64 -16.19
N GLY A 197 -6.94 17.19 -16.17
CA GLY A 197 -6.77 18.65 -16.25
C GLY A 197 -6.59 19.32 -14.90
N MET A 198 -5.97 18.63 -13.93
CA MET A 198 -5.70 19.16 -12.60
C MET A 198 -4.65 20.28 -12.69
N GLU A 199 -5.11 21.50 -12.88
CA GLU A 199 -4.28 22.70 -12.95
C GLU A 199 -4.88 23.81 -12.09
N LEU A 200 -4.05 24.74 -11.58
CA LEU A 200 -4.55 25.84 -10.75
C LEU A 200 -5.48 26.73 -11.59
N PRO A 201 -6.75 26.90 -11.20
CA PRO A 201 -7.62 27.87 -11.84
C PRO A 201 -7.23 29.26 -11.37
N LEU A 202 -6.36 29.91 -12.13
CA LEU A 202 -5.97 31.30 -11.92
C LEU A 202 -6.95 32.23 -12.65
N PRO A 203 -7.21 33.45 -12.12
CA PRO A 203 -8.03 34.43 -12.84
C PRO A 203 -7.48 34.72 -14.24
N GLN A 204 -8.38 34.84 -15.22
CA GLN A 204 -8.00 35.10 -16.61
C GLN A 204 -7.19 36.38 -16.77
N ASP A 205 -7.55 37.43 -16.03
CA ASP A 205 -6.83 38.70 -16.01
C ASP A 205 -5.36 38.52 -15.61
N PHE A 206 -5.10 37.67 -14.61
CA PHE A 206 -3.75 37.38 -14.15
C PHE A 206 -2.95 36.63 -15.22
N LEU A 207 -3.57 35.66 -15.91
CA LEU A 207 -2.93 34.92 -17.00
C LEU A 207 -2.57 35.83 -18.17
N ALA A 208 -3.49 36.72 -18.57
CA ALA A 208 -3.23 37.69 -19.63
C ALA A 208 -2.06 38.64 -19.28
N LEU A 209 -1.92 39.03 -18.02
CA LEU A 209 -0.83 39.88 -17.54
C LEU A 209 0.52 39.15 -17.50
N THR A 210 0.54 37.86 -17.12
CA THR A 210 1.76 37.04 -17.14
C THR A 210 2.20 36.75 -18.57
N ASP A 211 1.27 36.41 -19.46
CA ASP A 211 1.54 36.10 -20.86
C ASP A 211 2.00 37.35 -21.63
N GLY A 212 1.45 38.52 -21.27
CA GLY A 212 1.88 39.82 -21.78
C GLY A 212 3.21 40.32 -21.21
N GLY A 213 3.82 39.61 -20.25
CA GLY A 213 5.10 39.98 -19.66
C GLY A 213 5.06 41.23 -18.77
N PHE A 214 3.88 41.71 -18.41
CA PHE A 214 3.70 42.89 -17.54
C PHE A 214 4.03 42.59 -16.07
N VAL A 215 3.89 41.33 -15.67
CA VAL A 215 4.16 40.86 -14.31
C VAL A 215 5.51 40.16 -14.27
N GLY A 216 6.41 40.64 -13.41
CA GLY A 216 7.71 39.99 -13.21
C GLY A 216 7.55 38.58 -12.62
N PRO A 217 8.48 37.65 -12.91
CA PRO A 217 8.36 36.24 -12.54
C PRO A 217 8.18 36.01 -11.03
N LYS A 218 8.84 36.82 -10.20
CA LYS A 218 8.73 36.76 -8.73
C LYS A 218 7.32 37.08 -8.23
N ILE A 219 6.67 38.09 -8.81
CA ILE A 219 5.31 38.48 -8.40
C ILE A 219 4.32 37.41 -8.85
N ALA A 220 4.52 36.86 -10.05
CA ALA A 220 3.70 35.77 -10.55
C ALA A 220 3.82 34.52 -9.67
N GLU A 221 5.03 34.16 -9.26
CA GLU A 221 5.31 33.04 -8.35
C GLU A 221 4.61 33.24 -6.98
N GLU A 222 4.80 34.39 -6.33
CA GLU A 222 4.17 34.65 -5.01
C GLU A 222 2.64 34.70 -5.08
N TYR A 223 2.06 35.20 -6.18
CA TYR A 223 0.62 35.17 -6.39
C TYR A 223 0.10 33.74 -6.49
N ARG A 224 0.73 32.91 -7.34
CA ARG A 224 0.35 31.51 -7.50
C ARG A 224 0.53 30.72 -6.20
N ARG A 225 1.62 30.98 -5.47
CA ARG A 225 1.90 30.42 -4.14
C ARG A 225 0.76 30.73 -3.16
N LYS A 226 0.35 32.01 -3.07
CA LYS A 226 -0.75 32.44 -2.20
C LYS A 226 -2.07 31.77 -2.57
N TRP A 227 -2.36 31.67 -3.86
CA TRP A 227 -3.56 31.00 -4.35
C TRP A 227 -3.58 29.51 -3.98
N MET A 228 -2.46 28.81 -4.20
CA MET A 228 -2.33 27.40 -3.80
C MET A 228 -2.53 27.21 -2.30
N MET A 229 -1.94 28.07 -1.47
CA MET A 229 -2.13 28.01 -0.01
C MET A 229 -3.61 28.13 0.38
N GLN A 230 -4.37 28.99 -0.28
CA GLN A 230 -5.82 29.12 -0.04
C GLN A 230 -6.58 27.86 -0.45
N VAL A 231 -6.25 27.25 -1.59
CA VAL A 231 -6.85 25.98 -2.04
C VAL A 231 -6.56 24.86 -1.04
N LEU A 232 -5.30 24.74 -0.61
CA LEU A 232 -4.89 23.71 0.35
C LEU A 232 -5.53 23.92 1.73
N GLU A 233 -5.67 25.16 2.18
CA GLU A 233 -6.31 25.48 3.45
C GLU A 233 -7.81 25.20 3.40
N ALA A 234 -8.49 25.60 2.32
CA ALA A 234 -9.92 25.35 2.13
C ALA A 234 -10.26 23.85 2.16
N ASN A 235 -9.40 23.03 1.55
CA ASN A 235 -9.58 21.57 1.48
C ASN A 235 -8.93 20.81 2.66
N GLN A 236 -8.35 21.50 3.64
CA GLN A 236 -7.60 20.88 4.76
C GLN A 236 -6.46 19.94 4.29
N TRP A 237 -5.79 20.32 3.22
CA TRP A 237 -4.70 19.60 2.55
C TRP A 237 -3.30 20.14 2.87
N GLY A 238 -3.22 21.23 3.63
CA GLY A 238 -1.97 21.79 4.09
C GLY A 238 -1.30 21.00 5.22
N LYS A 239 -0.11 21.45 5.60
CA LYS A 239 0.81 20.91 6.61
C LYS A 239 0.15 20.55 7.95
N ALA A 240 -0.85 21.32 8.35
CA ALA A 240 -1.61 21.10 9.59
C ALA A 240 -2.33 19.75 9.62
N HIS A 241 -2.69 19.20 8.46
CA HIS A 241 -3.42 17.95 8.31
C HIS A 241 -2.59 16.86 7.62
N GLY A 242 -1.27 16.92 7.77
CA GLY A 242 -0.32 16.10 7.02
C GLY A 242 0.17 16.86 5.78
N ARG A 243 0.49 16.16 4.71
CA ARG A 243 0.88 16.75 3.43
C ARG A 243 0.10 16.07 2.31
N THR A 244 0.10 16.69 1.13
CA THR A 244 -0.66 16.18 -0.02
C THR A 244 0.27 15.83 -1.17
N LEU A 245 0.09 14.64 -1.75
CA LEU A 245 0.74 14.24 -3.00
C LEU A 245 -0.24 14.45 -4.14
N PHE A 246 0.13 15.29 -5.11
CA PHE A 246 -0.56 15.45 -6.37
C PHE A 246 0.09 14.56 -7.42
N ILE A 247 -0.72 13.78 -8.15
CA ILE A 247 -0.27 12.90 -9.23
C ILE A 247 -0.97 13.30 -10.53
N THR A 248 -0.18 13.73 -11.51
CA THR A 248 -0.65 14.20 -12.82
C THR A 248 -0.26 13.21 -13.93
N ASN A 249 -1.13 13.02 -14.92
CA ASN A 249 -0.87 12.15 -16.07
C ASN A 249 0.13 12.78 -17.06
N GLY A 250 0.05 14.10 -17.25
CA GLY A 250 0.99 14.86 -18.08
C GLY A 250 1.49 16.11 -17.37
N ASP A 251 2.38 16.83 -18.06
CA ASP A 251 3.05 18.01 -17.50
C ASP A 251 2.05 19.12 -17.19
N ARG A 252 2.04 19.56 -15.94
CA ARG A 252 1.22 20.69 -15.46
C ARG A 252 2.16 21.77 -14.93
N PRO A 253 2.80 22.58 -15.80
CA PRO A 253 3.88 23.48 -15.39
C PRO A 253 3.43 24.47 -14.31
N ARG A 254 2.20 24.99 -14.42
CA ARG A 254 1.68 25.92 -13.40
C ARG A 254 1.49 25.25 -12.05
N LEU A 255 1.04 23.99 -12.01
CA LEU A 255 0.86 23.26 -10.75
C LEU A 255 2.21 22.84 -10.17
N GLU A 256 3.07 22.25 -10.98
CA GLU A 256 4.39 21.76 -10.59
C GLU A 256 5.27 22.88 -10.03
N GLU A 257 5.45 23.97 -10.79
CA GLU A 257 6.24 25.13 -10.33
C GLU A 257 5.71 25.68 -9.00
N THR A 258 4.39 25.74 -8.83
CA THR A 258 3.81 26.26 -7.59
C THR A 258 4.00 25.33 -6.40
N MET A 259 3.96 24.02 -6.66
CA MET A 259 4.18 23.01 -5.64
C MET A 259 5.66 22.92 -5.26
N GLU A 260 6.59 23.22 -6.16
CA GLU A 260 8.01 23.40 -5.83
C GLU A 260 8.22 24.56 -4.86
N THR A 261 7.58 25.72 -5.10
CA THR A 261 7.63 26.86 -4.16
C THR A 261 6.94 26.53 -2.82
N VAL A 262 5.94 25.64 -2.82
CA VAL A 262 5.10 25.27 -1.67
C VAL A 262 5.42 23.85 -1.14
N GLY A 263 6.67 23.41 -1.27
CA GLY A 263 7.10 22.04 -0.90
C GLY A 263 6.82 21.64 0.57
N ASP A 264 6.64 22.60 1.46
CA ASP A 264 6.27 22.36 2.87
C ASP A 264 4.85 21.77 3.04
N GLN A 265 3.94 22.04 2.10
CA GLN A 265 2.55 21.59 2.19
C GLN A 265 2.32 20.26 1.44
N GLY A 266 3.14 19.95 0.44
CA GLY A 266 2.93 18.79 -0.40
C GLY A 266 3.94 18.68 -1.53
N ARG A 267 3.73 17.70 -2.41
CA ARG A 267 4.52 17.45 -3.61
C ARG A 267 3.62 17.23 -4.82
N CYS A 268 4.11 17.53 -6.00
CA CYS A 268 3.49 17.17 -7.28
C CYS A 268 4.46 16.26 -8.03
N LEU A 269 3.98 15.11 -8.50
CA LEU A 269 4.76 14.14 -9.27
C LEU A 269 3.97 13.71 -10.51
N GLY A 270 4.65 13.45 -11.61
CA GLY A 270 4.04 12.77 -12.76
C GLY A 270 3.83 11.28 -12.49
N VAL A 271 2.89 10.63 -13.18
CA VAL A 271 2.57 9.19 -13.01
C VAL A 271 3.78 8.27 -13.04
N HIS A 272 4.79 8.58 -13.87
CA HIS A 272 5.98 7.75 -14.04
C HIS A 272 7.02 7.91 -12.94
N ASP A 273 6.97 9.01 -12.18
CA ASP A 273 7.94 9.34 -11.13
C ASP A 273 7.45 9.03 -9.72
N VAL A 274 6.20 8.53 -9.60
CA VAL A 274 5.62 8.11 -8.32
C VAL A 274 6.15 6.73 -7.95
N ASP A 275 6.58 6.55 -6.71
CA ASP A 275 6.94 5.25 -6.11
C ASP A 275 5.89 4.73 -5.08
N VAL A 276 5.99 3.46 -4.64
CA VAL A 276 5.16 2.93 -3.53
C VAL A 276 5.40 3.72 -2.26
N LYS A 277 6.65 4.11 -2.00
CA LYS A 277 7.03 4.97 -0.89
C LYS A 277 6.28 6.30 -0.92
N ASP A 278 6.19 6.99 -2.06
CA ASP A 278 5.50 8.28 -2.16
C ASP A 278 3.99 8.15 -1.86
N LEU A 279 3.37 7.07 -2.36
CA LEU A 279 1.98 6.75 -2.05
C LEU A 279 1.74 6.54 -0.55
N LEU A 280 2.76 6.19 0.24
CA LEU A 280 2.68 5.88 1.67
C LEU A 280 3.21 7.00 2.58
N GLU A 281 3.99 7.94 2.06
CA GLU A 281 4.60 9.02 2.85
C GLU A 281 3.61 10.11 3.23
N GLU A 282 2.78 10.56 2.29
CA GLU A 282 1.96 11.74 2.52
C GLU A 282 0.66 11.45 3.29
N GLY A 283 -0.05 12.50 3.70
CA GLY A 283 -1.33 12.36 4.39
C GLY A 283 -2.43 11.89 3.44
N ARG A 284 -2.47 12.49 2.24
CA ARG A 284 -3.46 12.25 1.19
C ARG A 284 -2.79 12.18 -0.18
N VAL A 285 -3.45 11.49 -1.09
CA VAL A 285 -3.02 11.36 -2.48
C VAL A 285 -4.17 11.85 -3.36
N VAL A 286 -3.93 12.91 -4.12
CA VAL A 286 -4.84 13.51 -5.09
C VAL A 286 -4.34 13.14 -6.49
N VAL A 287 -5.13 12.42 -7.26
CA VAL A 287 -4.69 11.80 -8.53
C VAL A 287 -5.67 12.18 -9.63
N GLU A 288 -5.19 12.53 -10.82
CA GLU A 288 -6.03 12.61 -12.01
C GLU A 288 -6.64 11.22 -12.34
N ARG A 289 -7.86 11.22 -12.86
CA ARG A 289 -8.58 10.00 -13.24
C ARG A 289 -7.79 9.15 -14.25
N ALA A 290 -7.23 9.76 -15.29
CA ALA A 290 -6.37 9.09 -16.27
C ALA A 290 -5.08 8.55 -15.63
N ALA A 291 -4.45 9.33 -14.73
CA ALA A 291 -3.27 8.90 -13.99
C ALA A 291 -3.54 7.66 -13.12
N LEU A 292 -4.69 7.60 -12.45
CA LEU A 292 -5.07 6.42 -11.67
C LEU A 292 -5.25 5.18 -12.56
N ASN A 293 -5.91 5.34 -13.70
CA ASN A 293 -6.13 4.25 -14.65
C ASN A 293 -4.79 3.71 -15.17
N GLU A 294 -3.87 4.60 -15.56
CA GLU A 294 -2.54 4.23 -16.04
C GLU A 294 -1.69 3.53 -14.95
N MET A 295 -1.74 4.01 -13.70
CA MET A 295 -1.08 3.35 -12.58
C MET A 295 -1.61 1.93 -12.35
N ILE A 296 -2.92 1.72 -12.45
CA ILE A 296 -3.52 0.39 -12.29
C ILE A 296 -3.16 -0.51 -13.48
N GLU A 297 -3.18 0.04 -14.70
CA GLU A 297 -2.86 -0.70 -15.92
C GLU A 297 -1.41 -1.15 -15.99
N SER A 298 -0.48 -0.33 -15.50
CA SER A 298 0.96 -0.67 -15.42
C SER A 298 1.26 -1.73 -14.36
N HIS A 299 0.48 -1.77 -13.27
CA HIS A 299 0.67 -2.64 -12.10
C HIS A 299 -0.38 -3.76 -11.98
N GLN A 300 -0.67 -4.47 -13.09
CA GLN A 300 -1.63 -5.59 -13.12
C GLN A 300 -1.04 -6.94 -13.55
N SER A 301 0.28 -7.14 -13.46
CA SER A 301 0.93 -8.36 -13.99
C SER A 301 0.62 -9.65 -13.23
N ASP A 302 0.09 -9.58 -12.00
CA ASP A 302 -0.44 -10.73 -11.27
C ASP A 302 -1.89 -11.07 -11.67
N LEU A 303 -2.67 -10.09 -12.14
CA LEU A 303 -4.06 -10.28 -12.56
C LEU A 303 -4.12 -10.77 -14.01
N ILE A 304 -3.41 -10.08 -14.91
CA ILE A 304 -3.32 -10.38 -16.34
C ILE A 304 -2.03 -11.15 -16.61
N SER A 305 -2.17 -12.41 -17.02
CA SER A 305 -1.05 -13.22 -17.48
C SER A 305 -0.98 -13.20 -19.01
N LYS A 306 0.23 -13.00 -19.56
CA LYS A 306 0.51 -13.16 -21.00
C LYS A 306 0.47 -14.63 -21.48
N ILE A 307 0.13 -15.56 -20.59
CA ILE A 307 0.04 -16.99 -20.87
C ILE A 307 -1.35 -17.29 -21.45
N PHE A 308 -1.37 -17.99 -22.59
CA PHE A 308 -2.60 -18.48 -23.21
C PHE A 308 -3.07 -19.74 -22.48
N ILE A 309 -4.33 -19.75 -22.05
CA ILE A 309 -4.97 -20.93 -21.47
C ILE A 309 -6.12 -21.30 -22.41
N GLY A 310 -6.03 -22.46 -23.07
CA GLY A 310 -7.07 -22.89 -24.02
C GLY A 310 -7.22 -21.97 -25.25
N GLY A 311 -6.16 -21.30 -25.69
CA GLY A 311 -6.17 -20.39 -26.85
C GLY A 311 -6.70 -18.98 -26.58
N ALA A 312 -7.15 -18.68 -25.35
CA ALA A 312 -7.59 -17.34 -24.96
C ALA A 312 -6.60 -16.67 -23.99
N LEU A 313 -6.46 -15.35 -24.13
CA LEU A 313 -5.77 -14.52 -23.13
C LEU A 313 -6.68 -14.32 -21.92
N LYS A 314 -6.11 -14.48 -20.72
CA LYS A 314 -6.80 -14.15 -19.47
C LYS A 314 -7.02 -12.63 -19.42
N ARG A 315 -8.26 -12.18 -19.67
CA ARG A 315 -8.62 -10.75 -19.55
C ARG A 315 -8.61 -10.32 -18.08
N GLY A 316 -8.10 -9.13 -17.83
CA GLY A 316 -8.13 -8.50 -16.51
C GLY A 316 -9.55 -8.05 -16.13
N PRO A 317 -9.78 -7.71 -14.86
CA PRO A 317 -11.02 -7.09 -14.44
C PRO A 317 -11.14 -5.68 -15.04
N ALA A 318 -12.37 -5.18 -15.20
CA ALA A 318 -12.62 -3.85 -15.77
C ALA A 318 -12.02 -2.72 -14.90
N ILE A 319 -11.59 -1.66 -15.58
CA ILE A 319 -10.97 -0.45 -15.01
C ILE A 319 -11.83 0.74 -15.43
N GLY A 320 -12.18 1.63 -14.51
CA GLY A 320 -12.86 2.90 -14.81
C GLY A 320 -14.24 2.76 -15.44
N GLY A 321 -15.04 1.77 -15.04
CA GLY A 321 -16.41 1.62 -15.57
C GLY A 321 -17.32 2.72 -15.03
N SER A 322 -17.75 3.68 -15.86
CA SER A 322 -18.68 4.73 -15.42
C SER A 322 -20.02 4.13 -14.99
N ILE A 323 -20.42 4.43 -13.76
CA ILE A 323 -21.74 4.11 -13.19
C ILE A 323 -22.68 5.31 -13.39
N ILE A 324 -22.16 6.52 -13.16
CA ILE A 324 -22.88 7.78 -13.28
C ILE A 324 -21.97 8.76 -14.03
N SER A 325 -22.48 9.31 -15.12
CA SER A 325 -21.86 10.32 -15.98
C SER A 325 -22.58 11.66 -15.85
#